data_AF-A0A4Q3N957-F1
#
_entry.id   AF-A0A4Q3N957-F1
#
_cell.length_a   1.000
_cell.length_b   1.000
_cell.length_c   1.000
_cell.angle_alpha   90.00
_cell.angle_beta   90.00
_cell.angle_gamma   90.00
#
_symmetry.space_group_name_H-M   'P 1'
#
loop_
_entity.id
_entity.type
_entity.pdbx_description
1 polymer ?
#
loop_
_entity_poly.entity_id
_entity_poly.type
_entity_poly.pdbx_seq_one_letter_code
_entity_poly.pdbx_strand_id
1 'polypeptide(L)' 'ANAAANDQGRSPRDKAFVMSAELFLMQHSCHWFCKSRAVASARLLVRHKTSYEQVLDAVSPETRRAYRELVGR' A
#
# COMPACT_ATOMS: atom_id res chain seq x y z
N ALA A 1 -11.98 4.81 -4.78
CA ALA A 1 -11.15 4.06 -3.82
C ALA A 1 -12.03 3.64 -2.64
N ASN A 2 -12.34 2.34 -2.53
CA ASN A 2 -13.33 1.81 -1.58
C ASN A 2 -12.94 2.08 -0.11
N ALA A 3 -11.64 2.20 0.21
CA ALA A 3 -11.18 2.61 1.53
C ALA A 3 -11.59 4.06 1.89
N ALA A 4 -11.57 4.98 0.92
CA ALA A 4 -11.99 6.37 1.14
C ALA A 4 -13.51 6.48 1.31
N ALA A 5 -14.28 5.71 0.53
CA ALA A 5 -15.73 5.63 0.65
C ALA A 5 -16.18 4.92 1.95
N ASN A 6 -15.31 4.07 2.52
CA ASN A 6 -15.58 3.25 3.70
C ASN A 6 -16.73 2.26 3.52
N ASP A 7 -16.82 1.64 2.34
CA ASP A 7 -17.91 0.72 1.99
C ASP A 7 -18.04 -0.49 2.94
N GLN A 8 -16.97 -0.82 3.66
CA GLN A 8 -16.93 -1.90 4.64
C GLN A 8 -17.31 -1.45 6.06
N GLY A 9 -17.75 -0.20 6.26
CA GLY A 9 -18.21 0.31 7.55
C GLY A 9 -17.15 0.29 8.66
N ARG A 10 -15.86 0.45 8.31
CA ARG A 10 -14.77 0.40 9.28
C ARG A 10 -14.87 1.55 10.28
N SER A 11 -14.34 1.32 11.48
CA SER A 11 -14.11 2.38 12.45
C SER A 11 -13.24 3.50 11.83
N PRO A 12 -13.34 4.76 12.30
CA PRO A 12 -12.50 5.84 11.79
C PRO A 12 -10.99 5.53 11.84
N ARG A 13 -10.54 4.85 12.91
CA ARG A 13 -9.15 4.41 13.08
C ARG A 13 -8.75 3.40 12.00
N ASP A 14 -9.55 2.36 11.81
CA ASP A 14 -9.20 1.29 10.87
C ASP A 14 -9.32 1.76 9.42
N LYS A 15 -10.27 2.66 9.14
CA LYS A 15 -10.34 3.37 7.85
C LYS A 15 -9.05 4.14 7.59
N ALA A 16 -8.60 4.97 8.55
CA ALA A 16 -7.38 5.75 8.41
C ALA A 16 -6.14 4.86 8.26
N PHE A 17 -6.08 3.74 8.97
CA PHE A 17 -5.01 2.76 8.86
C PHE A 17 -4.91 2.17 7.44
N VAL A 18 -6.03 1.68 6.89
CA VAL A 18 -6.07 1.13 5.52
C VAL A 18 -5.77 2.20 4.47
N MET A 19 -6.31 3.41 4.62
CA MET A 19 -6.02 4.52 3.71
C MET A 19 -4.53 4.89 3.71
N SER A 20 -3.88 4.86 4.88
CA SER A 20 -2.44 5.13 4.99
C SER A 20 -1.62 4.07 4.26
N ALA A 21 -2.00 2.79 4.40
CA ALA A 21 -1.37 1.71 3.65
C ALA A 21 -1.52 1.89 2.14
N GLU A 22 -2.71 2.30 1.64
CA GLU A 22 -2.92 2.53 0.21
C GLU A 22 -2.07 3.69 -0.32
N LEU A 23 -1.91 4.78 0.45
CA LEU A 23 -1.01 5.88 0.12
C LEU A 23 0.45 5.44 0.07
N PHE A 24 0.88 4.57 0.99
CA PHE A 24 2.24 4.04 1.02
C PHE A 24 2.50 3.09 -0.14
N LEU A 25 1.51 2.28 -0.55
CA LEU A 25 1.60 1.43 -1.73
C LEU A 25 1.76 2.28 -3.00
N MET A 26 0.98 3.36 -3.12
CA MET A 26 1.11 4.33 -4.22
C MET A 26 2.51 4.99 -4.23
N GLN A 27 3.08 5.34 -3.08
CA GLN A 27 4.46 5.87 -3.04
C GLN A 27 5.49 4.83 -3.44
N HIS A 28 5.31 3.57 -3.02
CA HIS A 28 6.22 2.47 -3.34
C HIS A 28 6.26 2.17 -4.83
N SER A 29 5.16 2.36 -5.56
CA SER A 29 5.10 2.15 -7.02
C SER A 29 6.06 3.03 -7.83
N CYS A 30 6.74 4.00 -7.19
CA CYS A 30 7.88 4.72 -7.76
C CYS A 30 8.99 3.80 -8.32
N HIS A 31 9.04 2.53 -7.90
CA HIS A 31 10.00 1.56 -8.45
C HIS A 31 9.87 1.35 -9.96
N TRP A 32 8.70 1.59 -10.57
CA TRP A 32 8.56 1.52 -12.04
C TRP A 32 9.33 2.64 -12.73
N PHE A 33 9.33 3.85 -12.16
CA PHE A 33 10.08 4.98 -12.67
C PHE A 33 11.58 4.88 -12.32
N CYS A 34 11.88 4.61 -11.05
CA CYS A 34 13.27 4.45 -10.58
C CYS A 34 13.93 3.15 -11.06
N LYS A 35 13.18 2.25 -11.71
CA LYS A 35 13.62 0.92 -12.17
C LYS A 35 14.28 0.06 -11.08
N SER A 36 13.93 0.26 -9.80
CA SER A 36 14.50 -0.48 -8.68
C SER A 36 13.52 -0.63 -7.53
N ARG A 37 13.08 -1.87 -7.30
CA ARG A 37 12.19 -2.22 -6.18
C ARG A 37 12.90 -2.08 -4.83
N ALA A 38 14.20 -2.39 -4.77
CA ALA A 38 15.00 -2.28 -3.55
C ALA A 38 15.07 -0.82 -3.08
N VAL A 39 15.28 0.13 -3.99
CA VAL A 39 15.30 1.57 -3.66
C VAL A 39 13.95 2.03 -3.13
N ALA A 40 12.83 1.62 -3.76
CA ALA A 40 11.50 1.97 -3.29
C ALA A 40 11.19 1.38 -1.90
N SER A 41 11.53 0.10 -1.68
CA SER A 41 11.36 -0.55 -0.36
C SER A 41 12.20 0.12 0.72
N ALA A 42 13.45 0.49 0.41
CA ALA A 42 14.30 1.23 1.33
C ALA A 42 13.73 2.62 1.68
N ARG A 43 13.20 3.36 0.69
CA ARG A 43 12.54 4.66 0.93
C ARG A 43 11.35 4.52 1.88
N LEU A 44 10.52 3.51 1.67
CA LEU A 44 9.38 3.22 2.54
C LEU A 44 9.85 2.94 3.98
N LEU A 45 10.84 2.07 4.14
CA LEU A 45 11.36 1.70 5.46
C LEU A 45 12.03 2.90 6.16
N VAL A 46 12.85 3.69 5.45
CA VAL A 46 13.57 4.82 6.05
C VAL A 46 12.61 5.91 6.51
N ARG A 47 11.61 6.25 5.68
CA ARG A 47 10.67 7.35 5.94
C ARG A 47 9.54 6.98 6.89
N HIS A 48 8.90 5.83 6.66
CA HIS A 48 7.66 5.44 7.32
C HIS A 48 7.84 4.28 8.31
N LYS A 49 9.06 3.76 8.45
CA LYS A 49 9.38 2.63 9.34
C LYS A 49 8.49 1.41 9.09
N THR A 50 8.08 1.21 7.85
CA THR A 50 7.15 0.15 7.42
C THR A 50 7.74 -0.58 6.22
N SER A 51 7.67 -1.91 6.20
CA SER A 51 8.11 -2.72 5.06
C SER A 51 7.07 -2.78 3.94
N TYR A 52 7.50 -3.18 2.75
CA TYR A 52 6.59 -3.37 1.62
C TYR A 52 5.57 -4.48 1.89
N GLU A 53 6.00 -5.55 2.55
CA GLU A 53 5.16 -6.68 2.94
C GLU A 53 4.07 -6.23 3.93
N GLN A 54 4.44 -5.44 4.95
CA GLN A 54 3.49 -4.86 5.90
C GLN A 54 2.46 -3.94 5.21
N VAL A 55 2.90 -3.13 4.23
CA VAL A 55 1.98 -2.32 3.43
C VAL A 55 1.01 -3.20 2.65
N LEU A 56 1.50 -4.23 1.95
CA LEU A 56 0.63 -5.14 1.22
C LEU A 56 -0.37 -5.85 2.13
N ASP A 57 0.02 -6.22 3.34
CA ASP A 57 -0.87 -6.86 4.31
C ASP A 57 -1.87 -5.89 4.96
N ALA A 58 -1.58 -4.59 4.94
CA ALA A 58 -2.43 -3.54 5.52
C ALA A 58 -3.41 -2.88 4.53
N VAL A 59 -3.17 -2.95 3.22
CA VAL A 59 -4.14 -2.44 2.23
C VAL A 59 -5.43 -3.26 2.22
N SER A 60 -6.48 -2.69 1.62
CA SER A 60 -7.74 -3.41 1.42
C SER A 60 -7.54 -4.72 0.64
N PRO A 61 -8.34 -5.76 0.90
CA PRO A 61 -8.23 -7.04 0.17
C PRO A 61 -8.33 -6.86 -1.35
N GLU A 62 -9.18 -5.94 -1.80
CA GLU A 62 -9.40 -5.63 -3.20
C GLU A 62 -8.15 -4.99 -3.82
N THR A 63 -7.56 -4.00 -3.16
CA THR A 63 -6.31 -3.36 -3.60
C THR A 63 -5.15 -4.37 -3.61
N ARG A 64 -5.04 -5.23 -2.59
CA ARG A 64 -4.00 -6.27 -2.55
C ARG A 64 -4.10 -7.20 -3.74
N ARG A 65 -5.30 -7.70 -4.04
CA ARG A 65 -5.54 -8.61 -5.17
C ARG A 65 -5.18 -7.94 -6.49
N ALA A 66 -5.75 -6.77 -6.77
CA ALA A 66 -5.50 -6.05 -8.01
C ALA A 66 -4.02 -5.69 -8.21
N TYR A 67 -3.33 -5.29 -7.13
CA TYR A 67 -1.93 -4.96 -7.20
C TYR A 67 -1.04 -6.20 -7.42
N ARG A 68 -1.38 -7.34 -6.80
CA ARG A 68 -0.71 -8.64 -7.02
C ARG A 68 -0.82 -9.10 -8.47
N GLU A 69 -2.03 -9.03 -9.04
CA GLU A 69 -2.27 -9.29 -10.46
C GLU A 69 -1.42 -8.38 -11.36
N LEU A 70 -1.37 -7.09 -11.05
CA LEU A 70 -0.58 -6.10 -11.81
C LEU A 70 0.93 -6.40 -11.80
N VAL A 71 1.48 -6.89 -10.69
CA VAL A 71 2.92 -7.19 -10.56
C VAL A 71 3.28 -8.66 -10.87
N GLY A 72 2.29 -9.49 -11.23
CA GLY A 72 2.47 -10.91 -11.53
C GLY A 72 2.91 -11.75 -10.33
N ARG A 73 2.31 -11.52 -9.15
CA ARG A 73 2.61 -12.24 -7.89
C ARG A 73 1.38 -12.83 -7.22
#